data_AF-A0A815F8X1-F1
#
_entry.id   AF-A0A815F8X1-F1
#
_cell.length_a   1.000
_cell.length_b   1.000
_cell.length_c   1.000
_cell.angle_alpha   90.00
_cell.angle_beta   90.00
_cell.angle_gamma   90.00
#
_symmetry.space_group_name_H-M   'P 1'
#
loop_
_entity.id
_entity.type
_entity.pdbx_description
1 polymer ?
#
loop_
_entity_poly.entity_id
_entity_poly.type
_entity_poly.pdbx_seq_one_letter_code
_entity_poly.pdbx_strand_id
1 'polypeptide(L)'
;MGDTSGQVVAGGNGHGNRLDQLNNPADVLIDKETNSLIICDLWNRRVVRWSRYSGTTQGEILIDNIDCHGLAMDEQRYLYISDYKKHEVRRYQIGGDKDGTLVAGGNGEGDGLYQLNNP
;
A
#
# COMPACT_ATOMS: atom_id res chain seq x y z
N MET A 1 13.77 20.36 -22.84
CA MET A 1 12.35 20.69 -22.60
C MET A 1 11.81 19.60 -21.69
N GLY A 2 11.48 19.93 -20.44
CA GLY A 2 10.84 18.99 -19.53
C GLY A 2 9.34 18.99 -19.80
N ASP A 3 8.78 17.82 -20.07
CA ASP A 3 7.35 17.66 -20.24
C ASP A 3 6.66 18.01 -18.92
N THR A 4 5.81 19.03 -18.92
CA THR A 4 5.05 19.47 -17.74
C THR A 4 3.73 18.71 -17.61
N SER A 5 3.43 17.77 -18.52
CA SER A 5 2.24 16.95 -18.43
C SER A 5 2.47 15.73 -17.53
N GLY A 6 1.57 15.53 -16.56
CA GLY A 6 1.58 14.34 -15.73
C GLY A 6 1.13 13.11 -16.52
N GLN A 7 1.77 11.97 -16.28
CA GLN A 7 1.39 10.68 -16.89
C GLN A 7 0.73 9.77 -15.85
N VAL A 8 -0.35 9.09 -16.25
CA VAL A 8 -0.92 7.99 -15.45
C VAL A 8 0.01 6.78 -15.57
N VAL A 9 0.55 6.32 -14.44
CA VAL A 9 1.51 5.20 -14.37
C VAL A 9 0.96 3.98 -13.60
N ALA A 10 -0.22 4.10 -13.00
CA ALA A 10 -0.94 3.03 -12.32
C ALA A 10 -2.45 3.31 -12.40
N GLY A 11 -3.27 2.26 -12.57
CA GLY A 11 -4.71 2.41 -12.82
C GLY A 11 -5.02 3.04 -14.18
N GLY A 12 -5.92 4.02 -14.21
CA GLY A 12 -6.33 4.73 -15.44
C GLY A 12 -7.51 4.08 -16.19
N ASN A 13 -7.95 2.89 -15.79
CA ASN A 13 -9.06 2.15 -16.42
C ASN A 13 -10.39 2.30 -15.67
N GLY A 14 -10.61 3.47 -15.06
CA GLY A 14 -11.76 3.76 -14.20
C GLY A 14 -11.68 3.08 -12.82
N HIS A 15 -12.65 3.40 -11.96
CA HIS A 15 -12.76 2.79 -10.64
C HIS A 15 -13.14 1.30 -10.74
N GLY A 16 -12.59 0.46 -9.88
CA GLY A 16 -12.95 -0.95 -9.77
C GLY A 16 -11.87 -1.79 -9.12
N ASN A 17 -12.06 -3.11 -9.10
CA ASN A 17 -11.23 -4.06 -8.36
C ASN A 17 -10.35 -4.96 -9.24
N ARG A 18 -10.37 -4.78 -10.57
CA ARG A 18 -9.45 -5.47 -11.47
C ARG A 18 -8.00 -5.04 -11.21
N LEU A 19 -7.03 -5.82 -11.71
CA LEU A 19 -5.61 -5.52 -11.52
C LEU A 19 -5.16 -4.29 -12.32
N ASP A 20 -5.89 -3.88 -13.34
CA ASP A 20 -5.68 -2.66 -14.13
C ASP A 20 -6.43 -1.44 -13.57
N GLN A 21 -7.09 -1.58 -12.41
CA GLN A 21 -7.92 -0.56 -11.77
C GLN A 21 -7.49 -0.32 -10.31
N LEU A 22 -7.85 0.86 -9.80
CA LEU A 22 -7.72 1.25 -8.40
C LEU A 22 -9.07 1.73 -7.90
N ASN A 23 -9.28 1.69 -6.58
CA ASN A 23 -10.49 2.18 -5.92
C ASN A 23 -10.12 3.02 -4.69
N ASN A 24 -10.12 4.34 -4.90
CA ASN A 24 -9.81 5.36 -3.90
C ASN A 24 -8.49 5.05 -3.15
N PRO A 25 -7.35 5.06 -3.87
CA PRO A 25 -6.05 4.79 -3.28
C PRO A 25 -5.70 5.86 -2.23
N ALA A 26 -5.22 5.43 -1.06
CA ALA A 26 -4.98 6.33 0.08
C ALA A 26 -3.54 6.83 0.17
N ASP A 27 -2.57 6.01 -0.25
CA ASP A 27 -1.14 6.33 -0.15
C ASP A 27 -0.31 5.59 -1.20
N VAL A 28 0.90 6.07 -1.46
CA VAL A 28 1.86 5.50 -2.42
C VAL A 28 3.31 5.75 -1.99
N LEU A 29 4.15 4.73 -2.14
CA LEU A 29 5.61 4.85 -2.00
C LEU A 29 6.35 4.25 -3.19
N ILE A 30 7.64 4.59 -3.31
CA ILE A 30 8.53 4.07 -4.35
C ILE A 30 9.38 2.94 -3.77
N ASP A 31 9.30 1.76 -4.37
CA ASP A 31 10.28 0.71 -4.20
C ASP A 31 11.42 0.92 -5.21
N LYS A 32 12.54 1.49 -4.73
CA LYS A 32 13.71 1.81 -5.56
C LYS A 32 14.40 0.55 -6.11
N GLU A 33 14.36 -0.55 -5.36
CA GLU A 33 15.02 -1.81 -5.73
C GLU A 33 14.35 -2.45 -6.94
N THR A 34 13.01 -2.37 -7.01
CA THR A 34 12.25 -2.91 -8.15
C THR A 34 11.82 -1.85 -9.16
N ASN A 35 12.17 -0.57 -8.91
CA ASN A 35 11.67 0.58 -9.63
C ASN A 35 10.13 0.55 -9.82
N SER A 36 9.41 0.30 -8.72
CA SER A 36 7.95 0.17 -8.72
C SER A 36 7.29 1.18 -7.76
N LEU A 37 6.02 1.46 -7.99
CA LEU A 37 5.13 2.05 -7.00
C LEU A 37 4.51 0.94 -6.15
N ILE A 38 4.38 1.18 -4.84
CA ILE A 38 3.55 0.39 -3.94
C ILE A 38 2.41 1.29 -3.48
N ILE A 39 1.19 0.89 -3.76
CA ILE A 39 -0.01 1.71 -3.62
C ILE A 39 -0.96 1.04 -2.64
N CYS A 40 -1.44 1.80 -1.68
CA CYS A 40 -2.54 1.40 -0.83
C CYS A 40 -3.85 1.62 -1.58
N ASP A 41 -4.48 0.53 -2.02
CA ASP A 41 -5.74 0.52 -2.75
C ASP A 41 -6.89 0.27 -1.76
N LEU A 42 -7.13 1.29 -0.93
CA LEU A 42 -7.93 1.27 0.29
C LEU A 42 -9.30 0.58 0.13
N TRP A 43 -10.11 0.97 -0.86
CA TRP A 43 -11.47 0.43 -0.98
C TRP A 43 -11.53 -0.95 -1.63
N ASN A 44 -10.44 -1.37 -2.27
CA ASN A 44 -10.25 -2.77 -2.67
C ASN A 44 -9.57 -3.60 -1.57
N ARG A 45 -9.27 -3.01 -0.41
CA ARG A 45 -8.67 -3.66 0.76
C ARG A 45 -7.36 -4.41 0.44
N ARG A 46 -6.49 -3.78 -0.35
CA ARG A 46 -5.24 -4.40 -0.82
C ARG A 46 -4.12 -3.38 -0.94
N VAL A 47 -2.89 -3.86 -0.89
CA VAL A 47 -1.69 -3.13 -1.30
C VAL A 47 -1.15 -3.76 -2.56
N VAL A 48 -0.91 -2.94 -3.58
CA VAL A 48 -0.57 -3.37 -4.93
C VAL A 48 0.73 -2.73 -5.39
N ARG A 49 1.52 -3.50 -6.15
CA ARG A 49 2.74 -3.05 -6.80
C ARG A 49 2.49 -2.75 -8.27
N TRP A 50 2.98 -1.62 -8.75
CA TRP A 50 2.99 -1.24 -10.17
C TRP A 50 4.41 -0.94 -10.62
N SER A 51 4.90 -1.71 -11.60
CA SER A 51 6.20 -1.41 -12.23
C SER A 51 6.14 -0.06 -12.96
N ARG A 52 7.19 0.75 -12.80
CA ARG A 52 7.35 2.03 -13.52
C ARG A 52 8.00 1.86 -14.90
N TYR A 53 8.38 0.63 -15.25
CA TYR A 53 8.87 0.33 -16.60
C TYR A 53 7.72 0.39 -17.61
N SER A 54 8.03 0.87 -18.82
CA SER A 54 7.08 0.98 -19.93
C SER A 54 6.43 -0.36 -20.27
N GLY A 55 5.14 -0.34 -20.58
CA GLY A 55 4.37 -1.54 -20.99
C GLY A 55 3.69 -2.29 -19.84
N THR A 56 3.85 -1.84 -18.59
CA THR A 56 3.08 -2.34 -17.45
C THR A 56 1.62 -1.88 -17.58
N THR A 57 0.66 -2.81 -17.67
CA THR A 57 -0.76 -2.51 -17.84
C THR A 57 -1.63 -2.84 -16.62
N GLN A 58 -1.08 -3.56 -15.65
CA GLN A 58 -1.78 -4.00 -14.44
C GLN A 58 -0.82 -4.11 -13.26
N GLY A 59 -1.36 -4.00 -12.06
CA GLY A 59 -0.65 -4.17 -10.80
C GLY A 59 -0.60 -5.62 -10.34
N GLU A 60 0.20 -5.85 -9.30
CA GLU A 60 0.35 -7.11 -8.60
C GLU A 60 -0.06 -6.93 -7.14
N ILE A 61 -0.87 -7.84 -6.60
CA ILE A 61 -1.28 -7.78 -5.19
C ILE A 61 -0.11 -8.25 -4.31
N LEU A 62 0.43 -7.34 -3.50
CA LEU A 62 1.42 -7.69 -2.48
C LEU A 62 0.73 -8.20 -1.22
N ILE A 63 -0.25 -7.43 -0.71
CA ILE A 63 -1.01 -7.74 0.50
C ILE A 63 -2.50 -7.58 0.19
N ASP A 64 -3.33 -8.48 0.70
CA ASP A 64 -4.78 -8.45 0.59
C ASP A 64 -5.43 -8.45 1.98
N ASN A 65 -6.75 -8.21 2.01
CA ASN A 65 -7.56 -8.15 3.24
C ASN A 65 -7.02 -7.17 4.30
N ILE A 66 -6.55 -6.01 3.85
CA ILE A 66 -6.03 -4.95 4.70
C ILE A 66 -6.76 -3.64 4.41
N ASP A 67 -7.28 -2.98 5.44
CA ASP A 67 -7.81 -1.62 5.34
C ASP A 67 -6.66 -0.63 5.44
N CYS A 68 -5.76 -0.66 4.45
CA CYS A 68 -4.55 0.14 4.47
C CYS A 68 -4.90 1.64 4.45
N HIS A 69 -4.11 2.46 5.14
CA HIS A 69 -4.18 3.92 4.99
C HIS A 69 -2.80 4.50 4.70
N GLY A 70 -1.83 4.31 5.60
CA GLY A 70 -0.45 4.75 5.43
C GLY A 70 0.50 3.62 5.05
N LEU A 71 1.52 3.95 4.25
CA LEU A 71 2.59 3.06 3.84
C LEU A 71 3.96 3.65 4.19
N ALA A 72 4.85 2.81 4.73
CA ALA A 72 6.28 3.12 4.85
C ALA A 72 7.11 1.88 4.53
N MET A 73 8.34 2.07 4.06
CA MET A 73 9.24 0.95 3.77
C MET A 73 10.66 1.27 4.26
N ASP A 74 11.31 0.31 4.90
CA ASP A 74 12.71 0.44 5.32
C ASP A 74 13.71 -0.04 4.26
N GLU A 75 15.00 0.13 4.56
CA GLU A 75 16.10 -0.26 3.66
C GLU A 75 16.22 -1.79 3.48
N GLN A 76 15.66 -2.58 4.39
CA GLN A 76 15.60 -4.04 4.28
C GLN A 76 14.35 -4.51 3.52
N ARG A 77 13.56 -3.57 2.98
CA ARG A 77 12.30 -3.80 2.25
C ARG A 77 11.22 -4.46 3.10
N TYR A 78 11.20 -4.16 4.40
CA TYR A 78 9.99 -4.37 5.17
C TYR A 78 9.01 -3.24 4.90
N LEU A 79 7.80 -3.63 4.53
CA LEU A 79 6.66 -2.74 4.31
C LEU A 79 5.87 -2.63 5.61
N TYR A 80 5.68 -1.41 6.09
CA TYR A 80 4.87 -1.06 7.24
C TYR A 80 3.55 -0.48 6.73
N ILE A 81 2.43 -1.04 7.17
CA ILE A 81 1.10 -0.66 6.71
C ILE A 81 0.25 -0.36 7.95
N SER A 82 -0.38 0.82 8.00
CA SER A 82 -1.43 1.07 8.98
C SER A 82 -2.75 0.47 8.48
N ASP A 83 -3.35 -0.40 9.29
CA ASP A 83 -4.71 -0.90 9.10
C ASP A 83 -5.64 -0.08 10.00
N TYR A 84 -6.31 0.91 9.40
CA TYR A 84 -7.04 1.91 10.18
C TYR A 84 -8.25 1.29 10.90
N LYS A 85 -8.86 0.25 10.31
CA LYS A 85 -10.00 -0.46 10.92
C LYS A 85 -9.58 -1.34 12.10
N LYS A 86 -8.38 -1.90 12.05
CA LYS A 86 -7.85 -2.73 13.14
C LYS A 86 -7.06 -1.93 14.17
N HIS A 87 -6.89 -0.62 13.98
CA HIS A 87 -6.15 0.24 14.90
C HIS A 87 -4.73 -0.27 15.15
N GLU A 88 -4.06 -0.71 14.08
CA GLU A 88 -2.74 -1.35 14.17
C GLU A 88 -1.83 -0.95 13.02
N VAL A 89 -0.53 -1.08 13.25
CA VAL A 89 0.50 -1.03 12.21
C VAL A 89 1.19 -2.38 12.16
N ARG A 90 1.24 -2.98 10.98
CA ARG A 90 1.92 -4.26 10.75
C ARG A 90 3.10 -4.10 9.80
N ARG A 91 4.11 -4.95 10.02
CA ARG A 91 5.29 -5.08 9.17
C ARG A 91 5.23 -6.38 8.36
N TYR A 92 5.49 -6.27 7.06
CA TYR A 92 5.49 -7.35 6.09
C TYR A 92 6.82 -7.39 5.35
N GLN A 93 7.34 -8.58 5.05
CA GLN A 93 8.45 -8.70 4.12
C GLN A 93 7.89 -8.84 2.70
N ILE A 94 8.33 -8.00 1.76
CA ILE A 94 7.87 -8.12 0.36
C ILE A 94 8.30 -9.48 -0.21
N GLY A 95 7.33 -10.25 -0.72
CA GLY A 95 7.54 -11.61 -1.23
C GLY A 95 7.66 -12.68 -0.14
N GLY A 96 7.52 -12.30 1.13
CA GLY A 96 7.42 -13.21 2.27
C GLY A 96 5.97 -13.60 2.59
N ASP A 97 5.76 -14.01 3.84
CA ASP A 97 4.42 -14.30 4.35
C ASP A 97 3.52 -13.06 4.34
N LYS A 98 2.24 -13.26 4.05
CA LYS A 98 1.19 -12.25 4.10
C LYS A 98 0.62 -12.06 5.51
N ASP A 99 1.00 -12.89 6.48
CA ASP A 99 0.74 -12.65 7.89
C ASP A 99 1.81 -11.74 8.50
N GLY A 100 1.55 -10.43 8.43
CA GLY A 100 2.45 -9.40 8.96
C GLY A 100 2.59 -9.44 10.48
N THR A 101 3.75 -8.99 10.96
CA THR A 101 4.04 -8.85 12.40
C THR A 101 3.42 -7.55 12.93
N LEU A 102 2.69 -7.60 14.05
CA LEU A 102 2.21 -6.40 14.74
C LEU A 102 3.39 -5.58 15.27
N VAL A 103 3.43 -4.29 14.94
CA VAL A 103 4.49 -3.35 15.36
C VAL A 103 3.97 -2.35 16.39
N ALA A 104 2.76 -1.83 16.19
CA ALA A 104 2.14 -0.85 17.07
C ALA A 104 0.60 -0.99 17.03
N GLY A 105 -0.06 -0.60 18.13
CA GLY A 105 -1.51 -0.68 18.24
C GLY A 105 -2.02 -2.09 18.56
N GLY A 106 -3.19 -2.43 18.01
CA GLY A 106 -3.83 -3.74 18.21
C GLY A 106 -4.65 -3.87 19.50
N ASN A 107 -4.71 -2.81 20.32
CA ASN A 107 -5.50 -2.76 21.57
C ASN A 107 -6.76 -1.88 21.42
N GLY A 108 -7.30 -1.81 20.21
CA GLY A 108 -8.47 -1.01 19.87
C GLY A 108 -8.20 0.49 19.75
N GLU A 109 -9.27 1.23 19.47
CA GLU A 109 -9.25 2.69 19.36
C GLU A 109 -9.00 3.35 20.72
N GLY A 110 -8.10 4.33 20.77
CA GLY A 110 -7.88 5.14 21.97
C GLY A 110 -6.59 5.94 21.94
N ASP A 111 -6.31 6.64 23.05
CA ASP A 111 -5.14 7.48 23.29
C ASP A 111 -4.13 6.84 24.27
N GLY A 112 -4.39 5.60 24.70
CA GLY A 112 -3.46 4.82 25.50
C GLY A 112 -2.17 4.49 24.75
N LEU A 113 -1.09 4.23 25.49
CA LEU A 113 0.27 4.01 24.94
C LEU A 113 0.36 2.90 23.87
N TYR A 114 -0.55 1.94 23.88
CA TYR A 114 -0.60 0.80 22.96
C TYR A 114 -1.88 0.76 22.11
N GLN A 115 -2.63 1.86 22.07
CA GLN A 115 -3.82 2.05 21.24
C GLN A 115 -3.50 2.98 20.08
N LEU A 116 -4.26 2.87 18.99
CA LEU A 116 -4.18 3.79 17.86
C LEU A 116 -5.59 4.21 17.46
N ASN A 117 -5.76 5.44 16.99
CA ASN A 117 -7.05 5.91 16.50
C ASN A 117 -6.93 6.27 15.02
N ASN A 118 -7.53 5.44 14.17
CA ASN A 118 -7.49 5.55 12.71
C ASN A 118 -6.07 5.90 12.16
N PRO A 119 -5.04 5.07 12.48
CA PRO A 119 -3.66 5.31 12.07
C PRO A 119 -3.42 5.19 10.56
#